data_AF-A0A1J5IGP4-F1
#
_entry.id   AF-A0A1J5IGP4-F1
#
_cell.length_a   1.000
_cell.length_b   1.000
_cell.length_c   1.000
_cell.angle_alpha   90.00
_cell.angle_beta   90.00
_cell.angle_gamma   90.00
#
_symmetry.space_group_name_H-M   'P 1'
#
loop_
_entity.id
_entity.type
_entity.pdbx_description
1 polymer ?
#
loop_
_entity_poly.entity_id
_entity_poly.type
_entity_poly.pdbx_seq_one_letter_code
_entity_poly.pdbx_strand_id
1 'polypeptide(L)'
;MNDIYTLKNSLNQDLEATLITIVDCYLEFEQPFFIAGATARDLVLNGLFGHLPLRATRDVDTAICMSNWEEFYQLKEKLIHKGFQETSRAHRLLHSATRLPIDLIPFGGLEVDGHDIKWPPEFEIAMSVAGFSEAYENAITVQYQSREFKVASLPGIALMKLIAWDERGAANSKDASDLFMIMHKYQFIHDGRVWDDYIPTEYTDDFESDVICAFLLGHDLSLIIREPSLIILKRIFEEKNESLITAIIRATNHNNEDQLEKMIVAFWCGVFDNNDK
;
A
#
# COMPACT_ATOMS: atom_id res chain seq x y z
N MET A 1 -16.18 -0.89 -10.74
CA MET A 1 -16.26 -2.14 -11.52
C MET A 1 -15.31 -3.11 -10.82
N ASN A 2 -15.78 -4.26 -10.32
CA ASN A 2 -14.92 -5.21 -9.61
C ASN A 2 -14.12 -6.03 -10.63
N ASP A 3 -13.13 -5.39 -11.23
CA ASP A 3 -12.26 -6.05 -12.18
C ASP A 3 -11.40 -7.09 -11.45
N ILE A 4 -11.46 -8.33 -11.92
CA ILE A 4 -10.60 -9.42 -11.48
C ILE A 4 -9.36 -9.41 -12.38
N TYR A 5 -8.20 -9.18 -11.79
CA TYR A 5 -6.93 -9.14 -12.51
C TYR A 5 -6.25 -10.51 -12.45
N THR A 6 -5.77 -11.01 -13.58
CA THR A 6 -4.93 -12.21 -13.60
C THR A 6 -3.46 -11.83 -13.48
N LEU A 7 -2.74 -12.44 -12.54
CA LEU A 7 -1.29 -12.27 -12.44
C LEU A 7 -0.60 -13.02 -13.59
N LYS A 8 0.12 -12.29 -14.44
CA LYS A 8 0.67 -12.78 -15.72
C LYS A 8 2.19 -12.86 -15.73
N ASN A 9 2.86 -11.97 -15.00
CA ASN A 9 4.32 -11.88 -15.01
C ASN A 9 4.91 -12.67 -13.84
N SER A 10 6.04 -13.33 -14.07
CA SER A 10 6.70 -14.12 -13.04
C SER A 10 7.10 -13.27 -11.84
N LEU A 11 6.78 -13.77 -10.65
CA LEU A 11 7.32 -13.26 -9.40
C LEU A 11 8.67 -13.93 -9.11
N ASN A 12 9.41 -13.38 -8.16
CA ASN A 12 10.52 -14.12 -7.58
C ASN A 12 9.99 -15.45 -6.99
N GLN A 13 10.70 -16.55 -7.23
CA GLN A 13 10.24 -17.90 -6.86
C GLN A 13 10.03 -18.06 -5.35
N ASP A 14 10.89 -17.47 -4.53
CA ASP A 14 10.75 -17.49 -3.07
C ASP A 14 9.52 -16.71 -2.63
N LEU A 15 9.29 -15.54 -3.23
CA LEU A 15 8.10 -14.72 -2.98
C LEU A 15 6.83 -15.48 -3.37
N GLU A 16 6.82 -16.12 -4.54
CA GLU A 16 5.69 -16.90 -5.04
C GLU A 16 5.34 -18.05 -4.08
N ALA A 17 6.33 -18.85 -3.69
CA ALA A 17 6.12 -19.99 -2.79
C ALA A 17 5.59 -19.56 -1.41
N THR A 18 6.15 -18.48 -0.86
CA THR A 18 5.71 -17.93 0.43
C THR A 18 4.31 -17.34 0.32
N LEU A 19 4.01 -16.58 -0.74
CA LEU A 19 2.70 -15.96 -0.96
C LEU A 19 1.60 -17.01 -1.09
N ILE A 20 1.81 -18.06 -1.90
CA ILE A 20 0.84 -19.16 -2.08
C ILE A 20 0.52 -19.81 -0.74
N THR A 21 1.54 -20.11 0.07
CA THR A 21 1.36 -20.76 1.37
C THR A 21 0.53 -19.91 2.32
N ILE A 22 0.74 -18.59 2.34
CA ILE A 22 -0.04 -17.66 3.16
C ILE A 22 -1.48 -17.56 2.65
N VAL A 23 -1.67 -17.37 1.35
CA VAL A 23 -3.00 -17.24 0.73
C VAL A 23 -3.83 -18.49 1.01
N ASP A 24 -3.27 -19.69 0.85
CA ASP A 24 -3.96 -20.93 1.19
C ASP A 24 -4.35 -20.96 2.67
N CYS A 25 -3.43 -20.59 3.56
CA CYS A 25 -3.70 -20.54 4.99
C CYS A 25 -4.81 -19.55 5.35
N TYR A 26 -4.86 -18.40 4.69
CA TYR A 26 -5.86 -17.35 4.95
C TYR A 26 -7.24 -17.73 4.40
N LEU A 27 -7.29 -18.33 3.20
CA LEU A 27 -8.53 -18.86 2.64
C LEU A 27 -9.11 -19.97 3.54
N GLU A 28 -8.27 -20.85 4.09
CA GLU A 28 -8.67 -21.87 5.08
C GLU A 28 -9.05 -21.29 6.45
N PHE A 29 -8.62 -20.07 6.77
CA PHE A 29 -8.96 -19.38 8.02
C PHE A 29 -10.28 -18.63 7.94
N GLU A 30 -10.82 -18.44 6.72
CA GLU A 30 -12.11 -17.82 6.44
C GLU A 30 -12.27 -16.39 6.98
N GLN A 31 -11.16 -15.65 7.13
CA GLN A 31 -11.19 -14.24 7.52
C GLN A 31 -10.87 -13.32 6.33
N PRO A 32 -11.52 -12.15 6.23
CA PRO A 32 -11.17 -11.15 5.22
C PRO A 32 -9.71 -10.72 5.33
N PHE A 33 -8.98 -10.72 4.22
CA PHE A 33 -7.59 -10.30 4.19
C PHE A 33 -7.23 -9.61 2.87
N PHE A 34 -6.09 -8.95 2.83
CA PHE A 34 -5.47 -8.50 1.60
C PHE A 34 -3.93 -8.49 1.71
N ILE A 35 -3.28 -8.57 0.55
CA ILE A 35 -1.85 -8.32 0.43
C ILE A 35 -1.65 -6.81 0.41
N ALA A 36 -0.72 -6.31 1.23
CA ALA A 36 -0.48 -4.89 1.46
C ALA A 36 0.98 -4.52 1.17
N GLY A 37 1.38 -3.31 1.56
CA GLY A 37 2.78 -2.89 1.60
C GLY A 37 3.54 -2.98 0.27
N ALA A 38 4.84 -3.26 0.37
CA ALA A 38 5.71 -3.35 -0.81
C ALA A 38 5.40 -4.60 -1.66
N THR A 39 4.86 -5.64 -1.04
CA THR A 39 4.38 -6.83 -1.75
C THR A 39 3.23 -6.51 -2.70
N ALA A 40 2.22 -5.79 -2.23
CA ALA A 40 1.08 -5.38 -3.08
C ALA A 40 1.54 -4.54 -4.27
N ARG A 41 2.42 -3.56 -4.01
CA ARG A 41 3.04 -2.73 -5.03
C ARG A 41 3.74 -3.57 -6.11
N ASP A 42 4.52 -4.58 -5.72
CA ASP A 42 5.22 -5.45 -6.66
C ASP A 42 4.25 -6.37 -7.43
N LEU A 43 3.21 -6.89 -6.77
CA LEU A 43 2.17 -7.68 -7.42
C LEU A 43 1.43 -6.86 -8.47
N VAL A 44 1.05 -5.63 -8.15
CA VAL A 44 0.34 -4.73 -9.05
C VAL A 44 1.25 -4.30 -10.20
N LEU A 45 2.35 -3.59 -9.91
CA LEU A 45 3.19 -2.99 -10.95
C LEU A 45 3.87 -4.05 -11.82
N ASN A 46 4.49 -5.06 -11.21
CA ASN A 46 5.19 -6.10 -11.96
C ASN A 46 4.27 -7.27 -12.29
N GLY A 47 3.64 -7.89 -11.29
CA GLY A 47 2.85 -9.11 -11.49
C GLY A 47 1.70 -8.94 -12.50
N LEU A 48 0.98 -7.82 -12.46
CA LEU A 48 -0.13 -7.55 -13.38
C LEU A 48 0.33 -6.83 -14.66
N PHE A 49 1.16 -5.79 -14.54
CA PHE A 49 1.48 -4.87 -15.64
C PHE A 49 2.91 -4.93 -16.18
N GLY A 50 3.79 -5.76 -15.61
CA GLY A 50 5.14 -6.02 -16.14
C GLY A 50 6.18 -4.92 -15.88
N HIS A 51 5.89 -3.99 -14.97
CA HIS A 51 6.84 -2.95 -14.56
C HIS A 51 7.68 -3.41 -13.38
N LEU A 52 8.94 -3.73 -13.65
CA LEU A 52 9.89 -4.14 -12.61
C LEU A 52 10.04 -3.06 -11.52
N PRO A 53 9.99 -3.43 -10.23
CA PRO A 53 10.20 -2.48 -9.17
C PRO A 53 11.66 -2.04 -9.13
N LEU A 54 11.92 -0.79 -8.72
CA LEU A 54 13.28 -0.27 -8.52
C LEU A 54 14.07 -1.09 -7.47
N ARG A 55 13.33 -1.71 -6.55
CA ARG A 55 13.84 -2.58 -5.49
C ARG A 55 12.86 -3.71 -5.25
N ALA A 56 13.34 -4.95 -5.29
CA ALA A 56 12.56 -6.12 -4.90
C ALA A 56 12.11 -6.03 -3.43
N THR A 57 10.84 -6.33 -3.17
CA THR A 57 10.37 -6.58 -1.79
C THR A 57 11.15 -7.74 -1.16
N ARG A 58 11.43 -7.64 0.14
CA ARG A 58 12.15 -8.67 0.91
C ARG A 58 11.31 -9.24 2.04
N ASP A 59 10.03 -8.90 2.05
CA ASP A 59 9.00 -9.33 2.97
C ASP A 59 7.71 -9.60 2.19
N VAL A 60 6.82 -10.40 2.80
CA VAL A 60 5.41 -10.50 2.41
C VAL A 60 4.58 -9.71 3.40
N ASP A 61 4.11 -8.54 3.00
CA ASP A 61 3.24 -7.67 3.80
C ASP A 61 1.78 -8.11 3.63
N THR A 62 1.12 -8.47 4.71
CA THR A 62 -0.30 -8.84 4.69
C THR A 62 -1.07 -8.16 5.81
N ALA A 63 -2.36 -7.97 5.56
CA ALA A 63 -3.28 -7.52 6.58
C ALA A 63 -4.52 -8.40 6.62
N ILE A 64 -5.03 -8.66 7.81
CA ILE A 64 -6.15 -9.56 8.06
C ILE A 64 -7.14 -8.95 9.05
N CYS A 65 -8.42 -9.00 8.70
CA CYS A 65 -9.49 -8.48 9.52
C CYS A 65 -9.72 -9.42 10.70
N MET A 66 -9.61 -8.89 11.93
CA MET A 66 -9.70 -9.67 13.16
C MET A 66 -10.48 -8.91 14.22
N SER A 67 -11.25 -9.66 15.00
CA SER A 67 -12.11 -9.10 16.05
C SER A 67 -11.47 -9.18 17.43
N ASN A 68 -10.44 -10.01 17.59
CA ASN A 68 -9.76 -10.23 18.87
C ASN A 68 -8.37 -10.86 18.66
N TRP A 69 -7.54 -10.83 19.72
CA TRP A 69 -6.19 -11.37 19.69
C TRP A 69 -6.15 -12.90 19.67
N GLU A 70 -7.20 -13.59 20.10
CA GLU A 70 -7.27 -15.05 20.05
C GLU A 70 -7.25 -15.55 18.60
N GLU A 71 -8.03 -14.93 17.71
CA GLU A 71 -8.01 -15.19 16.27
C GLU A 71 -6.60 -14.97 15.68
N PHE A 72 -5.91 -13.91 16.09
CA PHE A 72 -4.55 -13.63 15.66
C PHE A 72 -3.57 -14.75 16.04
N TYR A 73 -3.63 -15.24 17.28
CA TYR A 73 -2.77 -16.32 17.73
C TYR A 73 -3.11 -17.65 17.07
N GLN A 74 -4.39 -17.97 16.88
CA GLN A 74 -4.82 -19.17 16.15
C GLN A 74 -4.30 -19.17 14.71
N LEU A 75 -4.35 -18.02 14.02
CA LEU A 75 -3.77 -17.89 12.68
C LEU A 75 -2.25 -18.10 12.70
N LYS A 76 -1.54 -17.47 13.64
CA LYS A 76 -0.09 -17.64 13.80
C LYS A 76 0.27 -19.12 14.01
N GLU A 77 -0.45 -19.84 14.88
CA GLU A 77 -0.23 -21.26 15.09
C GLU A 77 -0.47 -22.10 13.82
N LYS A 78 -1.53 -21.81 13.05
CA LYS A 78 -1.77 -22.46 11.75
C LYS A 78 -0.62 -22.23 10.78
N LEU A 79 -0.12 -21.00 10.67
CA LEU A 79 1.04 -20.68 9.84
C LEU A 79 2.30 -21.42 10.33
N ILE A 80 2.55 -21.48 11.63
CA ILE A 80 3.69 -22.23 12.18
C ILE A 80 3.63 -23.71 11.76
N HIS A 81 2.46 -24.34 11.82
CA HIS A 81 2.26 -25.71 11.32
C HIS A 81 2.47 -25.86 9.81
N LYS A 82 2.29 -24.78 9.02
CA LYS A 82 2.58 -24.73 7.58
C LYS A 82 4.04 -24.34 7.27
N GLY A 83 4.94 -24.39 8.25
CA GLY A 83 6.37 -24.20 8.03
C GLY A 83 6.87 -22.78 8.27
N PHE A 84 6.17 -21.99 9.08
CA PHE A 84 6.64 -20.68 9.54
C PHE A 84 7.27 -20.76 10.94
N GLN A 85 8.15 -19.81 11.25
CA GLN A 85 8.82 -19.69 12.53
C GLN A 85 8.57 -18.30 13.12
N GLU A 86 8.41 -18.22 14.44
CA GLU A 86 8.29 -16.93 15.12
C GLU A 86 9.59 -16.13 15.05
N THR A 87 9.46 -14.81 15.12
CA THR A 87 10.58 -13.88 15.23
C THR A 87 10.44 -13.05 16.51
N SER A 88 11.44 -12.20 16.80
CA SER A 88 11.37 -11.27 17.93
C SER A 88 10.29 -10.18 17.78
N ARG A 89 9.72 -10.02 16.58
CA ARG A 89 8.62 -9.10 16.31
C ARG A 89 7.29 -9.85 16.37
N ALA A 90 6.36 -9.39 17.21
CA ALA A 90 5.07 -10.04 17.44
C ALA A 90 4.26 -10.31 16.14
N HIS A 91 4.31 -9.36 15.20
CA HIS A 91 3.62 -9.42 13.90
C HIS A 91 4.36 -10.21 12.82
N ARG A 92 5.61 -10.61 13.04
CA ARG A 92 6.46 -11.14 11.96
C ARG A 92 6.77 -12.61 12.16
N LEU A 93 6.49 -13.39 11.13
CA LEU A 93 6.94 -14.78 11.01
C LEU A 93 8.01 -14.92 9.92
N LEU A 94 8.71 -16.04 9.89
CA LEU A 94 9.75 -16.35 8.92
C LEU A 94 9.43 -17.68 8.24
N HIS A 95 9.31 -17.66 6.91
CA HIS A 95 9.08 -18.90 6.17
C HIS A 95 10.32 -19.79 6.22
N SER A 96 10.17 -21.04 6.67
CA SER A 96 11.33 -21.91 6.94
C SER A 96 12.12 -22.23 5.68
N ALA A 97 11.44 -22.47 4.55
CA ALA A 97 12.07 -22.88 3.30
C ALA A 97 12.76 -21.71 2.58
N THR A 98 12.06 -20.59 2.40
CA THR A 98 12.54 -19.45 1.60
C THR A 98 13.28 -18.40 2.42
N ARG A 99 13.17 -18.47 3.76
CA ARG A 99 13.71 -17.45 4.68
C ARG A 99 13.13 -16.05 4.45
N LEU A 100 12.00 -15.93 3.75
CA LEU A 100 11.30 -14.67 3.63
C LEU A 100 10.51 -14.35 4.90
N PRO A 101 10.70 -13.16 5.48
CA PRO A 101 9.84 -12.66 6.53
C PRO A 101 8.45 -12.35 5.98
N ILE A 102 7.44 -12.55 6.82
CA ILE A 102 6.05 -12.18 6.53
C ILE A 102 5.54 -11.31 7.66
N ASP A 103 4.86 -10.22 7.33
CA ASP A 103 4.22 -9.33 8.28
C ASP A 103 2.71 -9.61 8.30
N LEU A 104 2.21 -9.93 9.49
CA LEU A 104 0.83 -10.26 9.81
C LEU A 104 0.23 -9.08 10.58
N ILE A 105 -0.45 -8.18 9.88
CA ILE A 105 -1.01 -6.98 10.50
C ILE A 105 -2.52 -7.17 10.72
N PRO A 106 -2.99 -7.31 11.97
CA PRO A 106 -4.42 -7.34 12.24
C PRO A 106 -5.04 -5.94 12.09
N PHE A 107 -6.27 -5.88 11.57
CA PHE A 107 -7.08 -4.64 11.52
C PHE A 107 -8.58 -4.99 11.65
N GLY A 108 -9.45 -3.99 11.73
CA GLY A 108 -10.91 -4.09 11.70
C GLY A 108 -11.61 -4.08 13.06
N GLY A 109 -11.12 -4.84 14.05
CA GLY A 109 -11.76 -4.94 15.37
C GLY A 109 -10.81 -4.90 16.57
N LEU A 110 -9.53 -4.60 16.34
CA LEU A 110 -8.49 -4.60 17.37
C LEU A 110 -7.94 -3.20 17.69
N GLU A 111 -8.40 -2.20 16.96
CA GLU A 111 -7.98 -0.81 17.08
C GLU A 111 -8.44 -0.19 18.41
N VAL A 112 -7.53 0.57 19.01
CA VAL A 112 -7.73 1.48 20.12
C VAL A 112 -7.37 2.89 19.64
N ASP A 113 -7.85 3.90 20.36
CA ASP A 113 -7.56 5.31 20.05
C ASP A 113 -7.90 5.68 18.57
N GLY A 114 -8.86 4.95 17.99
CA GLY A 114 -9.42 5.13 16.65
C GLY A 114 -8.72 4.36 15.52
N HIS A 115 -7.42 4.08 15.62
CA HIS A 115 -6.66 3.48 14.51
C HIS A 115 -5.36 2.76 14.92
N ASP A 116 -5.03 2.67 16.21
CA ASP A 116 -3.82 2.02 16.68
C ASP A 116 -4.11 0.61 17.17
N ILE A 117 -3.26 -0.37 16.89
CA ILE A 117 -3.24 -1.65 17.60
C ILE A 117 -2.11 -1.65 18.62
N LYS A 118 -2.36 -2.22 19.80
CA LYS A 118 -1.35 -2.39 20.85
C LYS A 118 -1.07 -3.88 21.06
N TRP A 119 0.17 -4.29 20.88
CA TRP A 119 0.53 -5.72 20.90
C TRP A 119 0.52 -6.30 22.33
N PRO A 120 -0.25 -7.37 22.61
CA PRO A 120 -0.19 -8.09 23.88
C PRO A 120 1.18 -8.78 24.10
N PRO A 121 1.50 -9.18 25.36
CA PRO A 121 0.68 -9.01 26.57
C PRO A 121 0.87 -7.67 27.29
N GLU A 122 1.96 -6.93 27.03
CA GLU A 122 2.24 -5.67 27.73
C GLU A 122 1.47 -4.47 27.15
N PHE A 123 1.01 -4.54 25.89
CA PHE A 123 0.29 -3.46 25.19
C PHE A 123 1.07 -2.13 25.11
N GLU A 124 2.40 -2.17 25.26
CA GLU A 124 3.28 -1.00 25.20
C GLU A 124 3.69 -0.64 23.77
N ILE A 125 3.75 -1.64 22.88
CA ILE A 125 4.14 -1.43 21.48
C ILE A 125 2.86 -1.13 20.69
N ALA A 126 2.73 0.12 20.25
CA ALA A 126 1.66 0.55 19.36
C ALA A 126 2.09 0.49 17.89
N MET A 127 1.14 0.18 17.01
CA MET A 127 1.27 0.29 15.56
C MET A 127 -0.03 0.87 15.01
N SER A 128 0.08 1.93 14.23
CA SER A 128 -1.06 2.49 13.50
C SER A 128 -1.44 1.58 12.35
N VAL A 129 -2.74 1.35 12.22
CA VAL A 129 -3.40 0.68 11.08
C VAL A 129 -4.38 1.63 10.39
N ALA A 130 -4.19 2.96 10.55
CA ALA A 130 -4.96 3.94 9.80
C ALA A 130 -4.82 3.70 8.28
N GLY A 131 -5.93 3.80 7.55
CA GLY A 131 -6.00 3.57 6.11
C GLY A 131 -6.15 2.11 5.70
N PHE A 132 -6.06 1.13 6.61
CA PHE A 132 -6.17 -0.29 6.26
C PHE A 132 -7.58 -0.67 5.83
N SER A 133 -8.61 -0.16 6.50
CA SER A 133 -10.01 -0.39 6.13
C SER A 133 -10.34 0.20 4.76
N GLU A 134 -9.93 1.44 4.49
CA GLU A 134 -10.08 2.08 3.18
C GLU A 134 -9.34 1.30 2.09
N ALA A 135 -8.11 0.86 2.36
CA ALA A 135 -7.31 0.08 1.42
C ALA A 135 -7.91 -1.31 1.14
N TYR A 136 -8.47 -1.98 2.15
CA TYR A 136 -9.11 -3.28 2.01
C TYR A 136 -10.43 -3.22 1.21
N GLU A 137 -11.28 -2.24 1.52
CA GLU A 137 -12.56 -2.05 0.85
C GLU A 137 -12.39 -1.71 -0.63
N ASN A 138 -11.32 -0.98 -0.97
CA ASN A 138 -10.96 -0.58 -2.34
C ASN A 138 -9.80 -1.40 -2.93
N ALA A 139 -9.51 -2.56 -2.34
CA ALA A 139 -8.52 -3.50 -2.87
C ALA A 139 -9.01 -4.10 -4.19
N ILE A 140 -8.08 -4.37 -5.11
CA ILE A 140 -8.37 -5.11 -6.33
C ILE A 140 -8.37 -6.61 -6.06
N THR A 141 -9.16 -7.35 -6.81
CA THR A 141 -9.15 -8.81 -6.76
C THR A 141 -8.13 -9.35 -7.75
N VAL A 142 -7.22 -10.19 -7.27
CA VAL A 142 -6.20 -10.86 -8.08
C VAL A 142 -6.44 -12.36 -8.12
N GLN A 143 -6.39 -12.92 -9.32
CA GLN A 143 -6.42 -14.35 -9.57
C GLN A 143 -5.03 -14.88 -9.90
N TYR A 144 -4.62 -15.93 -9.20
CA TYR A 144 -3.33 -16.60 -9.42
C TYR A 144 -3.37 -18.09 -9.04
N GLN A 145 -2.97 -18.98 -9.96
CA GLN A 145 -2.93 -20.43 -9.76
C GLN A 145 -4.19 -21.00 -9.06
N SER A 146 -5.39 -20.63 -9.56
CA SER A 146 -6.71 -21.01 -9.01
C SER A 146 -7.10 -20.40 -7.66
N ARG A 147 -6.28 -19.49 -7.11
CA ARG A 147 -6.61 -18.70 -5.92
C ARG A 147 -7.11 -17.34 -6.34
N GLU A 148 -8.04 -16.81 -5.56
CA GLU A 148 -8.52 -15.44 -5.68
C GLU A 148 -8.30 -14.75 -4.33
N PHE A 149 -7.60 -13.62 -4.35
CA PHE A 149 -7.31 -12.86 -3.13
C PHE A 149 -7.22 -11.37 -3.41
N LYS A 150 -7.43 -10.56 -2.37
CA LYS A 150 -7.36 -9.11 -2.48
C LYS A 150 -5.91 -8.62 -2.40
N VAL A 151 -5.61 -7.60 -3.19
CA VAL A 151 -4.33 -6.87 -3.17
C VAL A 151 -4.65 -5.38 -3.10
N ALA A 152 -3.95 -4.64 -2.24
CA ALA A 152 -4.12 -3.20 -2.14
C ALA A 152 -3.97 -2.54 -3.52
N SER A 153 -4.93 -1.69 -3.89
CA SER A 153 -4.86 -0.87 -5.11
C SER A 153 -3.76 0.18 -4.98
N LEU A 154 -3.32 0.78 -6.10
CA LEU A 154 -2.32 1.85 -6.03
C LEU A 154 -2.74 3.03 -5.15
N PRO A 155 -4.00 3.53 -5.19
CA PRO A 155 -4.47 4.53 -4.23
C PRO A 155 -4.41 4.05 -2.78
N GLY A 156 -4.82 2.80 -2.50
CA GLY A 156 -4.74 2.21 -1.17
C GLY A 156 -3.29 2.09 -0.66
N ILE A 157 -2.34 1.73 -1.53
CA ILE A 157 -0.91 1.70 -1.19
C ILE A 157 -0.41 3.12 -0.93
N ALA A 158 -0.76 4.10 -1.78
CA ALA A 158 -0.36 5.50 -1.59
C ALA A 158 -0.87 6.07 -0.24
N LEU A 159 -2.13 5.77 0.12
CA LEU A 159 -2.70 6.12 1.43
C LEU A 159 -1.84 5.59 2.58
N MET A 160 -1.61 4.27 2.60
CA MET A 160 -0.82 3.62 3.66
C MET A 160 0.61 4.16 3.70
N LYS A 161 1.20 4.51 2.55
CA LYS A 161 2.55 5.08 2.47
C LYS A 161 2.65 6.51 3.00
N LEU A 162 1.64 7.34 2.75
CA LEU A 162 1.56 8.69 3.32
C LEU A 162 1.41 8.65 4.84
N ILE A 163 0.53 7.80 5.36
CA ILE A 163 0.33 7.62 6.81
C ILE A 163 1.62 7.11 7.46
N ALA A 164 2.21 6.05 6.90
CA ALA A 164 3.50 5.55 7.30
C ALA A 164 4.59 6.63 7.31
N TRP A 165 4.66 7.45 6.25
CA TRP A 165 5.65 8.51 6.15
C TRP A 165 5.41 9.62 7.18
N ASP A 166 4.17 9.96 7.49
CA ASP A 166 3.87 10.95 8.54
C ASP A 166 4.43 10.55 9.91
N GLU A 167 4.39 9.25 10.22
CA GLU A 167 4.86 8.67 11.50
C GLU A 167 6.38 8.52 11.59
N ARG A 168 7.02 8.03 10.51
CA ARG A 168 8.44 7.60 10.53
C ARG A 168 9.29 8.16 9.39
N GLY A 169 8.74 9.04 8.56
CA GLY A 169 9.38 9.59 7.37
C GLY A 169 10.66 10.38 7.66
N ALA A 170 10.77 10.98 8.84
CA ALA A 170 11.99 11.65 9.29
C ALA A 170 13.18 10.68 9.44
N ALA A 171 12.92 9.42 9.80
CA ALA A 171 13.94 8.39 9.99
C ALA A 171 14.14 7.49 8.74
N ASN A 172 13.17 7.44 7.83
CA ASN A 172 13.18 6.52 6.71
C ASN A 172 12.46 7.10 5.47
N SER A 173 13.18 7.21 4.36
CA SER A 173 12.67 7.76 3.10
C SER A 173 12.05 6.71 2.15
N LYS A 174 12.00 5.43 2.53
CA LYS A 174 11.44 4.36 1.68
C LYS A 174 9.97 4.60 1.33
N ASP A 175 9.18 5.08 2.29
CA ASP A 175 7.75 5.30 2.05
C ASP A 175 7.53 6.46 1.06
N ALA A 176 8.36 7.50 1.10
CA ALA A 176 8.39 8.58 0.10
C ALA A 176 8.85 8.08 -1.28
N SER A 177 9.86 7.20 -1.34
CA SER A 177 10.31 6.58 -2.58
C SER A 177 9.22 5.76 -3.27
N ASP A 178 8.48 4.98 -2.48
CA ASP A 178 7.37 4.17 -2.96
C ASP A 178 6.26 5.05 -3.52
N LEU A 179 5.89 6.13 -2.81
CA LEU A 179 4.90 7.09 -3.27
C LEU A 179 5.27 7.68 -4.64
N PHE A 180 6.53 8.14 -4.78
CA PHE A 180 7.02 8.68 -6.06
C PHE A 180 6.97 7.65 -7.19
N MET A 181 7.37 6.40 -6.92
CA MET A 181 7.30 5.34 -7.93
C MET A 181 5.85 5.07 -8.37
N ILE A 182 4.90 5.08 -7.44
CA ILE A 182 3.48 4.88 -7.74
C ILE A 182 2.97 6.03 -8.63
N MET A 183 3.27 7.29 -8.28
CA MET A 183 2.92 8.45 -9.10
C MET A 183 3.46 8.31 -10.53
N HIS A 184 4.75 8.02 -10.67
CA HIS A 184 5.40 7.91 -11.98
C HIS A 184 4.91 6.70 -12.81
N LYS A 185 4.34 5.68 -12.18
CA LYS A 185 3.83 4.48 -12.86
C LYS A 185 2.30 4.43 -12.98
N TYR A 186 1.58 5.47 -12.55
CA TYR A 186 0.12 5.41 -12.44
C TYR A 186 -0.59 5.21 -13.79
N GLN A 187 -0.13 5.89 -14.85
CA GLN A 187 -0.69 5.75 -16.20
C GLN A 187 -0.71 4.33 -16.73
N PHE A 188 0.23 3.47 -16.32
CA PHE A 188 0.35 2.12 -16.89
C PHE A 188 -0.77 1.17 -16.44
N ILE A 189 -1.51 1.55 -15.40
CA ILE A 189 -2.67 0.80 -14.90
C ILE A 189 -3.97 1.34 -15.49
N HIS A 190 -3.96 2.59 -15.92
CA HIS A 190 -5.13 3.38 -16.26
C HIS A 190 -4.99 3.99 -17.65
N ASP A 191 -4.63 3.15 -18.64
CA ASP A 191 -4.47 3.57 -20.03
C ASP A 191 -5.74 4.27 -20.54
N GLY A 192 -5.56 5.40 -21.20
CA GLY A 192 -6.64 6.24 -21.71
C GLY A 192 -7.22 7.28 -20.75
N ARG A 193 -7.07 7.13 -19.43
CA ARG A 193 -7.64 8.10 -18.46
C ARG A 193 -7.00 9.47 -18.51
N VAL A 194 -5.77 9.57 -19.05
CA VAL A 194 -5.07 10.83 -19.32
C VAL A 194 -5.85 11.79 -20.24
N TRP A 195 -6.92 11.30 -20.89
CA TRP A 195 -7.80 12.07 -21.77
C TRP A 195 -9.17 12.38 -21.15
N ASP A 196 -9.40 12.02 -19.88
CA ASP A 196 -10.69 12.24 -19.23
C ASP A 196 -10.94 13.74 -18.96
N ASP A 197 -12.19 14.19 -19.15
CA ASP A 197 -12.59 15.61 -19.06
C ASP A 197 -12.39 16.26 -17.67
N TYR A 198 -12.20 15.46 -16.61
CA TYR A 198 -11.95 15.97 -15.26
C TYR A 198 -10.47 16.27 -14.98
N ILE A 199 -9.58 15.98 -15.93
CA ILE A 199 -8.16 16.37 -15.83
C ILE A 199 -8.04 17.87 -16.13
N PRO A 200 -7.40 18.67 -15.25
CA PRO A 200 -7.17 20.09 -15.50
C PRO A 200 -6.40 20.34 -16.81
N THR A 201 -6.91 21.26 -17.63
CA THR A 201 -6.38 21.54 -18.97
C THR A 201 -4.91 22.00 -18.95
N GLU A 202 -4.50 22.70 -17.90
CA GLU A 202 -3.13 23.15 -17.69
C GLU A 202 -2.11 22.00 -17.62
N TYR A 203 -2.53 20.78 -17.24
CA TYR A 203 -1.66 19.60 -17.24
C TYR A 203 -1.57 18.95 -18.63
N THR A 204 -2.58 19.16 -19.48
CA THR A 204 -2.69 18.56 -20.81
C THR A 204 -1.97 19.38 -21.89
N ASP A 205 -1.86 20.70 -21.71
CA ASP A 205 -1.27 21.62 -22.70
C ASP A 205 0.23 21.34 -22.97
N ASP A 206 0.97 20.93 -21.94
CA ASP A 206 2.41 20.60 -22.02
C ASP A 206 2.68 19.08 -22.08
N PHE A 207 1.62 18.26 -22.10
CA PHE A 207 1.68 16.78 -22.05
C PHE A 207 2.63 16.25 -20.95
N GLU A 208 2.56 16.85 -19.76
CA GLU A 208 3.36 16.41 -18.61
C GLU A 208 2.76 15.14 -18.00
N SER A 209 3.00 14.00 -18.67
CA SER A 209 2.37 12.71 -18.31
C SER A 209 2.54 12.34 -16.83
N ASP A 210 3.68 12.68 -16.21
CA ASP A 210 3.93 12.42 -14.80
C ASP A 210 3.07 13.29 -13.86
N VAL A 211 2.77 14.53 -14.24
CA VAL A 211 1.89 15.44 -13.48
C VAL A 211 0.44 14.98 -13.58
N ILE A 212 -0.01 14.60 -14.78
CA ILE A 212 -1.34 14.01 -14.99
C ILE A 212 -1.48 12.72 -14.15
N CYS A 213 -0.46 11.85 -14.14
CA CYS A 213 -0.46 10.65 -13.32
C CYS A 213 -0.57 10.94 -11.83
N ALA A 214 0.16 11.94 -11.35
CA ALA A 214 0.12 12.36 -9.96
C ALA A 214 -1.27 12.88 -9.58
N PHE A 215 -1.88 13.71 -10.43
CA PHE A 215 -3.26 14.17 -10.28
C PHE A 215 -4.26 13.01 -10.23
N LEU A 216 -4.17 12.06 -11.17
CA LEU A 216 -5.05 10.90 -11.23
C LEU A 216 -4.95 10.02 -9.97
N LEU A 217 -3.74 9.78 -9.47
CA LEU A 217 -3.53 9.06 -8.21
C LEU A 217 -4.19 9.81 -7.04
N GLY A 218 -4.01 11.13 -6.97
CA GLY A 218 -4.63 11.97 -5.96
C GLY A 218 -6.17 11.96 -6.04
N HIS A 219 -6.71 12.08 -7.24
CA HIS A 219 -8.14 11.99 -7.51
C HIS A 219 -8.71 10.66 -7.02
N ASP A 220 -8.11 9.53 -7.40
CA ASP A 220 -8.61 8.21 -6.97
C ASP A 220 -8.42 7.96 -5.48
N LEU A 221 -7.39 8.55 -4.88
CA LEU A 221 -7.20 8.55 -3.43
C LEU A 221 -8.32 9.31 -2.72
N SER A 222 -8.79 10.44 -3.27
CA SER A 222 -9.90 11.21 -2.71
C SER A 222 -11.20 10.43 -2.65
N LEU A 223 -11.42 9.51 -3.60
CA LEU A 223 -12.61 8.67 -3.66
C LEU A 223 -12.67 7.59 -2.57
N ILE A 224 -11.52 7.25 -1.96
CA ILE A 224 -11.42 6.16 -0.99
C ILE A 224 -11.14 6.62 0.44
N ILE A 225 -10.59 7.82 0.61
CA ILE A 225 -10.13 8.31 1.92
C ILE A 225 -11.29 8.71 2.82
N ARG A 226 -11.19 8.36 4.10
CA ARG A 226 -12.17 8.72 5.14
C ARG A 226 -11.45 9.17 6.41
N GLU A 227 -12.19 9.67 7.39
CA GLU A 227 -11.62 9.88 8.73
C GLU A 227 -11.32 8.53 9.40
N PRO A 228 -10.22 8.42 10.18
CA PRO A 228 -9.28 9.50 10.56
C PRO A 228 -8.18 9.80 9.54
N SER A 229 -7.99 8.97 8.51
CA SER A 229 -6.90 9.09 7.53
C SER A 229 -6.87 10.45 6.82
N LEU A 230 -8.03 11.05 6.55
CA LEU A 230 -8.14 12.38 5.96
C LEU A 230 -7.44 13.47 6.80
N ILE A 231 -7.53 13.37 8.13
CA ILE A 231 -6.88 14.32 9.05
C ILE A 231 -5.35 14.21 8.93
N ILE A 232 -4.85 12.97 8.82
CA ILE A 232 -3.41 12.71 8.64
C ILE A 232 -2.94 13.31 7.30
N LEU A 233 -3.68 13.09 6.22
CA LEU A 233 -3.29 13.63 4.91
C LEU A 233 -3.34 15.17 4.86
N LYS A 234 -4.33 15.80 5.50
CA LYS A 234 -4.37 17.27 5.64
C LYS A 234 -3.15 17.79 6.39
N ARG A 235 -2.77 17.15 7.51
CA ARG A 235 -1.53 17.49 8.23
C ARG A 235 -0.30 17.38 7.34
N ILE A 236 -0.18 16.31 6.55
CA ILE A 236 0.94 16.16 5.62
C ILE A 236 0.98 17.33 4.62
N PHE A 237 -0.17 17.64 4.02
CA PHE A 237 -0.31 18.70 3.03
C PHE A 237 0.00 20.10 3.60
N GLU A 238 -0.57 20.43 4.76
CA GLU A 238 -0.47 21.77 5.35
C GLU A 238 0.85 22.00 6.08
N GLU A 239 1.40 20.97 6.74
CA GLU A 239 2.53 21.15 7.67
C GLU A 239 3.82 20.44 7.23
N LYS A 240 3.73 19.37 6.43
CA LYS A 240 4.89 18.50 6.14
C LYS A 240 5.24 18.39 4.65
N ASN A 241 4.57 19.13 3.76
CA ASN A 241 4.71 18.96 2.32
C ASN A 241 6.16 19.18 1.82
N GLU A 242 6.84 20.22 2.30
CA GLU A 242 8.27 20.46 1.96
C GLU A 242 9.18 19.31 2.43
N SER A 243 8.89 18.74 3.60
CA SER A 243 9.62 17.59 4.12
C SER A 243 9.37 16.34 3.29
N LEU A 244 8.16 16.17 2.74
CA LEU A 244 7.82 15.06 1.84
C LEU A 244 8.60 15.19 0.52
N ILE A 245 8.59 16.37 -0.11
CA ILE A 245 9.36 16.66 -1.32
C ILE A 245 10.85 16.36 -1.07
N THR A 246 11.41 16.87 0.03
CA THR A 246 12.80 16.62 0.41
C THR A 246 13.09 15.13 0.59
N ALA A 247 12.17 14.38 1.19
CA ALA A 247 12.33 12.93 1.38
C ALA A 247 12.32 12.18 0.05
N ILE A 248 11.47 12.60 -0.91
CA ILE A 248 11.43 12.03 -2.26
C ILE A 248 12.74 12.29 -3.01
N ILE A 249 13.22 13.54 -3.03
CA ILE A 249 14.48 13.92 -3.69
C ILE A 249 15.63 13.06 -3.17
N ARG A 250 15.77 12.98 -1.83
CA ARG A 250 16.81 12.18 -1.18
C ARG A 250 16.72 10.69 -1.51
N ALA A 251 15.52 10.14 -1.65
CA ALA A 251 15.34 8.70 -1.88
C ALA A 251 15.56 8.30 -3.34
N THR A 252 15.25 9.19 -4.27
CA THR A 252 15.17 8.87 -5.71
C THR A 252 16.36 9.42 -6.50
N ASN A 253 17.18 10.30 -5.91
CA ASN A 253 18.15 11.13 -6.64
C ASN A 253 17.50 11.82 -7.84
N HIS A 254 16.25 12.27 -7.68
CA HIS A 254 15.54 12.96 -8.75
C HIS A 254 16.22 14.31 -9.01
N ASN A 255 16.66 14.51 -10.26
CA ASN A 255 17.48 15.66 -10.62
C ASN A 255 16.65 16.88 -11.10
N ASN A 256 15.32 16.75 -11.18
CA ASN A 256 14.43 17.80 -11.65
C ASN A 256 13.43 18.18 -10.54
N GLU A 257 13.89 19.01 -9.60
CA GLU A 257 13.09 19.44 -8.45
C GLU A 257 11.79 20.14 -8.89
N ASP A 258 11.86 21.00 -9.91
CA ASP A 258 10.69 21.71 -10.47
C ASP A 258 9.60 20.74 -10.94
N GLN A 259 9.99 19.65 -11.63
CA GLN A 259 9.03 18.64 -12.10
C GLN A 259 8.38 17.89 -10.93
N LEU A 260 9.17 17.54 -9.92
CA LEU A 260 8.64 16.87 -8.73
C LEU A 260 7.68 17.78 -7.96
N GLU A 261 7.99 19.06 -7.82
CA GLU A 261 7.08 20.03 -7.19
C GLU A 261 5.75 20.09 -7.93
N LYS A 262 5.77 20.19 -9.27
CA LYS A 262 4.55 20.14 -10.09
C LYS A 262 3.75 18.85 -9.86
N MET A 263 4.41 17.69 -9.81
CA MET A 263 3.75 16.41 -9.53
C MET A 263 3.08 16.41 -8.15
N ILE A 264 3.76 16.90 -7.12
CA ILE A 264 3.22 16.94 -5.75
C ILE A 264 2.05 17.92 -5.65
N VAL A 265 2.15 19.09 -6.28
CA VAL A 265 1.03 20.04 -6.38
C VAL A 265 -0.18 19.37 -7.05
N ALA A 266 0.02 18.77 -8.22
CA ALA A 266 -1.06 18.12 -8.95
C ALA A 266 -1.68 16.95 -8.18
N PHE A 267 -0.86 16.15 -7.48
CA PHE A 267 -1.35 15.11 -6.59
C PHE A 267 -2.28 15.68 -5.52
N TRP A 268 -1.87 16.73 -4.80
CA TRP A 268 -2.70 17.32 -3.75
C TRP A 268 -3.96 18.00 -4.30
N CYS A 269 -3.88 18.63 -5.48
CA CYS A 269 -5.08 19.11 -6.18
C CYS A 269 -6.06 17.96 -6.46
N GLY A 270 -5.56 16.82 -6.93
CA GLY A 270 -6.38 15.61 -7.11
C GLY A 270 -7.05 15.16 -5.80
N VAL A 271 -6.32 15.20 -4.68
CA VAL A 271 -6.81 14.78 -3.36
C VAL A 271 -7.87 15.73 -2.79
N PHE A 272 -7.66 17.05 -2.86
CA PHE A 272 -8.46 18.03 -2.09
C PHE A 272 -9.39 18.90 -2.92
N ASP A 273 -9.04 19.28 -4.15
CA ASP A 273 -9.82 20.28 -4.91
C ASP A 273 -11.11 19.69 -5.52
N ASN A 274 -11.27 18.37 -5.49
CA ASN A 274 -12.49 17.70 -5.96
C ASN A 274 -13.62 17.63 -4.91
N ASN A 275 -13.38 18.06 -3.67
CA ASN A 275 -14.34 17.94 -2.55
C ASN A 275 -15.34 19.10 -2.42
N ASP A 276 -15.38 20.03 -3.38
CA ASP A 276 -16.43 21.06 -3.48
C ASP A 276 -17.65 20.62 -4.33
N LYS A 277 -17.96 19.31 -4.36
CA LYS A 277 -19.19 18.77 -4.98
C LYS A 277 -20.02 17.91 -4.05
#